data_AF-A0A2K3L3D6-F1
#
_entry.id   AF-A0A2K3L3D6-F1
#
_cell.length_a   1.000
_cell.length_b   1.000
_cell.length_c   1.000
_cell.angle_alpha   90.00
_cell.angle_beta   90.00
_cell.angle_gamma   90.00
#
_symmetry.space_group_name_H-M   'P 1'
#
loop_
_entity.id
_entity.type
_entity.pdbx_description
1 polymer ?
#
loop_
_entity_poly.entity_id
_entity_poly.type
_entity_poly.pdbx_seq_one_letter_code
_entity_poly.pdbx_strand_id
1 'polypeptide(L)'
;MVTNRLNNSCTNLVLMGVSPGSGVIGVSGSGGTSLLSSPFMSLSIGIPKLIVSTVASGQIVPYIGTSDLVLFPSIVDVDSVNSVSRVVFSNVAAAFAGMVIGRIQSLSNSFKVVDKPTVGITMFGLLLLVLM
;
A
#
# COMPACT_ATOMS: atom_id res chain seq x y z
N MET A 1 15.09 10.05 7.04
CA MET A 1 13.70 9.76 7.46
C MET A 1 12.95 11.08 7.41
N VAL A 2 12.29 11.39 6.29
CA VAL A 2 11.56 12.65 6.14
C VAL A 2 10.16 12.42 6.68
N THR A 3 9.92 12.81 7.93
CA THR A 3 8.59 12.82 8.54
C THR A 3 7.93 14.15 8.19
N ASN A 4 7.11 14.17 7.14
CA ASN A 4 6.31 15.35 6.83
C ASN A 4 4.95 15.22 7.54
N ARG A 5 4.77 15.97 8.63
CA ARG A 5 3.49 16.09 9.35
C ARG A 5 2.65 17.14 8.61
N LEU A 6 1.69 16.72 7.80
CA LEU A 6 0.69 17.63 7.25
C LEU A 6 -0.41 17.80 8.31
N ASN A 7 -0.39 18.95 8.99
CA ASN A 7 -1.31 19.26 10.09
C ASN A 7 -2.47 20.11 9.56
N ASN A 8 -3.51 19.46 9.02
CA ASN A 8 -4.79 20.09 8.76
C ASN A 8 -5.82 19.50 9.75
N SER A 9 -6.38 20.40 10.59
CA SER A 9 -7.24 20.30 11.79
C SER A 9 -7.89 19.00 12.28
N CYS A 10 -7.96 17.90 11.54
CA CYS A 10 -8.65 16.67 11.97
C CYS A 10 -7.95 15.35 11.59
N THR A 11 -6.73 15.37 11.04
CA THR A 11 -6.06 14.12 10.59
C THR A 11 -4.61 14.04 11.06
N ASN A 12 -4.34 13.15 12.02
CA ASN A 12 -2.98 12.74 12.38
C ASN A 12 -2.36 11.92 11.24
N LEU A 13 -1.94 12.60 10.18
CA LEU A 13 -1.26 12.00 9.03
C LEU A 13 0.24 11.88 9.32
N VAL A 14 0.75 10.65 9.37
CA VAL A 14 2.20 10.40 9.44
C VAL A 14 2.63 9.71 8.16
N LEU A 15 3.26 10.47 7.25
CA LEU A 15 4.02 9.93 6.13
C LEU A 15 5.43 9.57 6.63
N MET A 16 5.74 8.28 6.70
CA MET A 16 7.10 7.80 6.92
C MET A 16 7.71 7.48 5.55
N GLY A 17 8.18 8.49 4.84
CA GLY A 17 8.75 8.28 3.51
C GLY A 17 10.12 7.58 3.56
N VAL A 18 10.27 6.47 2.81
CA VAL A 18 11.56 5.89 2.42
C VAL A 18 11.77 6.15 0.93
N SER A 19 12.26 7.36 0.60
CA SER A 19 12.70 7.86 -0.71
C SER A 19 11.83 7.57 -1.96
N PRO A 20 11.74 8.50 -2.94
CA PRO A 20 10.90 8.35 -4.14
C PRO A 20 11.28 7.19 -5.11
N GLY A 21 12.10 6.23 -4.70
CA GLY A 21 12.40 5.01 -5.44
C GLY A 21 12.38 3.70 -4.62
N SER A 22 12.19 3.77 -3.29
CA SER A 22 12.27 2.59 -2.41
C SER A 22 10.91 2.15 -1.86
N GLY A 23 10.01 3.08 -1.55
CA GLY A 23 8.63 2.79 -1.18
C GLY A 23 7.96 3.88 -0.34
N VAL A 24 6.66 3.76 -0.13
CA VAL A 24 5.88 4.71 0.67
C VAL A 24 5.08 4.00 1.77
N ILE A 25 5.18 4.49 3.00
CA ILE A 25 4.29 4.12 4.11
C ILE A 25 3.59 5.33 4.70
N GLY A 26 2.30 5.15 4.98
CA GLY A 26 1.48 6.13 5.67
C GLY A 26 0.71 5.49 6.82
N VAL A 27 0.44 6.27 7.86
CA VAL A 27 -0.49 5.91 8.93
C VAL A 27 -1.57 6.98 8.99
N SER A 28 -2.84 6.58 8.99
CA SER A 28 -3.95 7.51 9.07
C SER A 28 -5.27 6.89 9.52
N GLY A 29 -6.22 7.74 9.95
CA GLY A 29 -7.61 7.36 10.14
C GLY A 29 -8.40 7.34 8.82
N SER A 30 -9.73 7.28 8.90
CA SER A 30 -10.61 7.25 7.71
C SER A 30 -10.37 8.40 6.75
N GLY A 31 -10.35 9.65 7.24
CA GLY A 31 -10.20 10.85 6.42
C GLY A 31 -8.85 10.93 5.72
N GLY A 32 -7.76 10.65 6.43
CA GLY A 32 -6.43 10.70 5.81
C GLY A 32 -6.08 9.46 4.98
N THR A 33 -6.76 8.33 5.19
CA THR A 33 -6.67 7.18 4.26
C THR A 33 -7.20 7.55 2.88
N SER A 34 -8.31 8.29 2.80
CA SER A 34 -8.83 8.83 1.54
C SER A 34 -7.86 9.81 0.86
N LEU A 35 -7.13 10.60 1.65
CA LEU A 35 -6.15 11.56 1.11
C LEU A 35 -4.87 10.88 0.64
N LEU A 36 -4.45 9.78 1.27
CA LEU A 36 -3.25 9.02 0.89
C LEU A 36 -3.50 8.03 -0.23
N SER A 37 -4.72 7.49 -0.36
CA SER A 37 -5.03 6.49 -1.39
C SER A 37 -4.77 7.03 -2.80
N SER A 38 -5.26 8.23 -3.10
CA SER A 38 -5.10 8.87 -4.41
C SER A 38 -3.63 8.98 -4.87
N PRO A 39 -2.69 9.57 -4.10
CA PRO A 39 -1.28 9.62 -4.48
C PRO A 39 -0.57 8.27 -4.43
N PHE A 40 -1.05 7.28 -3.68
CA PHE A 40 -0.42 5.95 -3.65
C PHE A 40 -0.87 5.09 -4.84
N MET A 41 -2.09 5.28 -5.31
CA MET A 41 -2.60 4.66 -6.54
C MET A 41 -1.86 5.15 -7.79
N SER A 42 -1.40 6.41 -7.82
CA SER A 42 -0.67 6.97 -8.96
C SER A 42 0.78 6.48 -9.07
N LEU A 43 1.32 5.83 -8.03
CA LEU A 43 2.63 5.16 -8.11
C LEU A 43 2.55 3.90 -8.98
N SER A 44 3.63 3.60 -9.70
CA SER A 44 3.71 2.38 -10.50
C SER A 44 3.56 1.11 -9.66
N ILE A 45 2.99 0.08 -10.28
CA ILE A 45 2.85 -1.25 -9.68
C ILE A 45 4.23 -1.84 -9.42
N GLY A 46 4.39 -2.49 -8.27
CA GLY A 46 5.62 -3.11 -7.82
C GLY A 46 6.48 -2.21 -6.93
N ILE A 47 6.11 -0.94 -6.73
CA ILE A 47 6.73 -0.11 -5.68
C ILE A 47 6.00 -0.40 -4.36
N PRO A 48 6.70 -0.79 -3.28
CA PRO A 48 6.08 -1.04 -1.98
C PRO A 48 5.30 0.18 -1.50
N LYS A 49 3.98 0.03 -1.37
CA LYS A 49 3.05 1.07 -0.96
C LYS A 49 2.11 0.50 0.09
N LEU A 50 2.14 1.05 1.30
CA LEU A 50 1.39 0.53 2.44
C LEU A 50 0.78 1.65 3.27
N ILE A 51 -0.50 1.52 3.63
CA ILE A 51 -1.19 2.43 4.54
C ILE A 51 -1.71 1.66 5.74
N VAL A 52 -1.37 2.09 6.95
CA VAL A 52 -2.01 1.63 8.17
C VAL A 52 -3.25 2.48 8.41
N SER A 53 -4.42 1.83 8.44
CA SER A 53 -5.71 2.49 8.47
C SER A 53 -6.66 1.92 9.53
N THR A 54 -7.41 2.78 10.20
CA THR A 54 -8.52 2.38 11.07
C THR A 54 -9.71 1.79 10.29
N VAL A 55 -9.81 2.10 8.99
CA VAL A 55 -10.88 1.62 8.10
C VAL A 55 -10.45 0.50 7.18
N ALA A 56 -9.29 -0.11 7.43
CA ALA A 56 -8.85 -1.28 6.64
C ALA A 56 -9.82 -2.46 6.77
N SER A 57 -10.53 -2.57 7.91
CA SER A 57 -11.61 -3.55 8.11
C SER A 57 -12.95 -2.94 7.69
N GLY A 58 -13.17 -2.78 6.39
CA GLY A 58 -14.39 -2.17 5.85
C GLY A 58 -14.41 -2.20 4.33
N GLN A 59 -15.12 -1.24 3.71
CA GLN A 59 -15.13 -1.10 2.26
C GLN A 59 -13.83 -0.43 1.78
N ILE A 60 -12.96 -1.22 1.17
CA ILE A 60 -11.61 -0.79 0.77
C ILE A 60 -11.42 -0.55 -0.73
N VAL A 61 -12.42 -0.90 -1.54
CA VAL A 61 -12.44 -0.65 -2.99
C VAL A 61 -12.06 0.80 -3.36
N PRO A 62 -12.60 1.86 -2.73
CA PRO A 62 -12.23 3.24 -3.10
C PRO A 62 -10.81 3.63 -2.68
N TYR A 63 -10.17 2.85 -1.80
CA TYR A 63 -8.81 3.14 -1.31
C TYR A 63 -7.72 2.40 -2.08
N ILE A 64 -7.99 1.18 -2.56
CA ILE A 64 -7.01 0.35 -3.30
C ILE A 64 -7.22 0.45 -4.82
N GLY A 65 -8.49 0.51 -5.26
CA GLY A 65 -8.83 0.53 -6.68
C GLY A 65 -8.28 -0.70 -7.41
N THR A 66 -7.43 -0.46 -8.41
CA THR A 66 -6.72 -1.50 -9.19
C THR A 66 -5.22 -1.53 -8.89
N SER A 67 -4.77 -0.82 -7.86
CA SER A 67 -3.36 -0.75 -7.48
C SER A 67 -2.97 -1.88 -6.53
N ASP A 68 -1.67 -2.09 -6.38
CA ASP A 68 -1.02 -3.00 -5.41
C ASP A 68 -0.90 -2.39 -4.00
N LEU A 69 -1.80 -1.47 -3.65
CA LEU A 69 -1.83 -0.83 -2.34
C LEU A 69 -2.23 -1.81 -1.23
N VAL A 70 -1.39 -1.91 -0.20
CA VAL A 70 -1.68 -2.73 0.97
C VAL A 70 -2.25 -1.87 2.10
N LEU A 71 -3.45 -2.22 2.56
CA LEU A 71 -4.05 -1.65 3.77
C LEU A 71 -3.83 -2.57 4.96
N PHE A 72 -3.14 -2.06 5.98
CA PHE A 72 -2.99 -2.74 7.27
C PHE A 72 -3.99 -2.18 8.29
N PRO A 73 -4.78 -3.01 8.98
CA PRO A 73 -5.63 -2.54 10.05
C PRO A 73 -4.80 -2.00 11.21
N SER A 74 -5.10 -0.78 11.68
CA SER A 74 -4.45 -0.21 12.87
C SER A 74 -4.86 -0.92 14.17
N ILE A 75 -5.96 -1.67 14.14
CA ILE A 75 -6.63 -2.38 15.25
C ILE A 75 -7.21 -1.43 16.30
N VAL A 76 -6.40 -0.47 16.76
CA VAL A 76 -6.78 0.60 17.69
C VAL A 76 -6.71 1.94 16.96
N ASP A 77 -7.43 2.94 17.48
CA ASP A 77 -7.37 4.30 16.94
C ASP A 77 -5.95 4.87 16.98
N VAL A 78 -5.63 5.74 16.02
CA VAL A 78 -4.28 6.25 15.73
C VAL A 78 -3.85 7.36 16.71
N ASP A 79 -4.69 7.69 17.68
CA ASP A 79 -4.50 8.84 18.57
C ASP A 79 -3.44 8.64 19.67
N SER A 80 -2.96 7.41 19.93
CA SER A 80 -1.83 7.21 20.85
C SER A 80 -1.11 5.86 20.67
N VAL A 81 0.21 5.86 20.94
CA VAL A 81 1.03 4.63 20.93
C VAL A 81 0.76 3.84 22.22
N ASN A 82 -0.08 2.82 22.11
CA ASN A 82 -0.37 1.87 23.17
C ASN A 82 0.42 0.55 22.98
N SER A 83 0.31 -0.37 23.94
CA SER A 83 0.99 -1.68 23.89
C SER A 83 0.61 -2.50 22.66
N VAL A 84 -0.66 -2.47 22.24
CA VAL A 84 -1.18 -3.14 21.04
C VAL A 84 -0.66 -2.45 19.78
N SER A 85 -0.78 -1.12 19.69
CA SER A 85 -0.34 -0.37 18.50
C SER A 85 1.16 -0.48 18.27
N ARG A 86 1.97 -0.61 19.34
CA ARG A 86 3.42 -0.87 19.22
C ARG A 86 3.69 -2.18 18.49
N VAL A 87 2.97 -3.25 18.83
CA VAL A 87 3.11 -4.56 18.16
C VAL A 87 2.67 -4.46 16.70
N VAL A 88 1.54 -3.82 16.45
CA VAL A 88 1.02 -3.62 15.08
C VAL A 88 2.00 -2.82 14.23
N PHE A 89 2.48 -1.68 14.72
CA PHE A 89 3.45 -0.85 13.99
C PHE A 89 4.78 -1.56 13.80
N SER A 90 5.21 -2.39 14.75
CA SER A 90 6.42 -3.21 14.59
C SER A 90 6.26 -4.23 13.47
N ASN A 91 5.11 -4.91 13.40
CA ASN A 91 4.82 -5.86 12.33
C ASN A 91 4.74 -5.17 10.96
N VAL A 92 4.09 -4.00 10.91
CA VAL A 92 4.00 -3.19 9.70
C VAL A 92 5.38 -2.75 9.22
N ALA A 93 6.22 -2.24 10.14
CA ALA A 93 7.58 -1.80 9.82
C ALA A 93 8.42 -2.96 9.27
N ALA A 94 8.34 -4.14 9.90
CA ALA A 94 9.03 -5.34 9.43
C ALA A 94 8.54 -5.81 8.06
N ALA A 95 7.22 -5.85 7.84
CA ALA A 95 6.63 -6.21 6.56
C ALA A 95 7.06 -5.25 5.45
N PHE A 96 7.03 -3.94 5.73
CA PHE A 96 7.44 -2.93 4.76
C PHE A 96 8.94 -2.99 4.47
N ALA A 97 9.79 -3.13 5.49
CA ALA A 97 11.22 -3.30 5.29
C ALA A 97 11.52 -4.55 4.43
N GLY A 98 10.81 -5.65 4.66
CA GLY A 98 10.91 -6.86 3.85
C GLY A 98 10.53 -6.63 2.38
N MET A 99 9.44 -5.90 2.13
CA MET A 99 9.02 -5.55 0.76
C MET A 99 10.06 -4.68 0.04
N VAL A 100 10.63 -3.68 0.74
CA VAL A 100 11.65 -2.79 0.17
C VAL A 100 12.94 -3.56 -0.13
N ILE A 101 13.45 -4.32 0.84
CA ILE A 101 14.70 -5.10 0.69
C ILE A 101 14.54 -6.17 -0.39
N GLY A 102 13.42 -6.91 -0.38
CA GLY A 102 13.13 -7.94 -1.37
C GLY A 102 13.06 -7.39 -2.78
N ARG A 103 12.46 -6.20 -2.97
CA ARG A 103 12.46 -5.52 -4.26
C ARG A 103 13.86 -5.13 -4.73
N ILE A 104 14.66 -4.51 -3.86
CA ILE A 104 16.03 -4.09 -4.19
C ILE A 104 16.87 -5.31 -4.61
N GLN A 105 16.77 -6.40 -3.86
CA GLN A 105 17.47 -7.64 -4.18
C GLN A 105 16.99 -8.26 -5.49
N SER A 106 15.68 -8.29 -5.75
CA SER A 106 15.12 -8.78 -7.02
C SER A 106 15.61 -7.97 -8.21
N LEU A 107 15.71 -6.65 -8.09
CA LEU A 107 16.24 -5.78 -9.15
C LEU A 107 17.73 -6.05 -9.42
N SER A 108 18.50 -6.35 -8.36
CA SER A 108 19.93 -6.70 -8.50
C SER A 108 20.18 -8.10 -9.06
N ASN A 109 19.25 -9.04 -8.81
CA ASN A 109 19.35 -10.44 -9.18
C ASN A 109 18.56 -10.79 -10.45
N SER A 110 18.08 -9.80 -11.22
CA SER A 110 17.43 -10.03 -12.51
C SER A 110 18.43 -10.60 -13.52
N PHE A 111 18.69 -11.91 -13.41
CA PHE A 111 19.03 -12.74 -14.54
C PHE A 111 18.00 -12.45 -15.63
N LYS A 112 18.45 -12.21 -16.87
CA LYS A 112 17.62 -11.95 -18.04
C LYS A 112 16.59 -13.09 -18.24
N VAL A 113 15.46 -13.03 -17.54
CA VAL A 113 14.28 -13.77 -17.92
C VAL A 113 13.76 -13.03 -19.16
N VAL A 114 13.76 -13.71 -20.30
CA VAL A 114 13.14 -13.17 -21.51
C VAL A 114 11.65 -13.06 -21.22
N ASP A 115 11.17 -11.83 -21.04
CA ASP A 115 9.75 -11.56 -20.83
C ASP A 115 8.97 -12.09 -22.03
N LYS A 116 8.05 -13.02 -21.77
CA LYS A 116 7.08 -13.48 -22.76
C LYS A 116 6.04 -12.37 -22.96
N PRO A 117 5.50 -12.18 -24.17
CA PRO A 117 4.48 -11.15 -24.40
C PRO A 117 3.23 -11.44 -23.55
N THR A 118 2.81 -10.45 -22.75
CA THR A 118 1.58 -10.50 -21.96
C THR A 118 0.39 -10.05 -22.81
N VAL A 119 -0.60 -10.92 -22.98
CA VAL A 119 -1.85 -10.60 -23.70
C VAL A 119 -2.95 -10.33 -22.67
N GLY A 120 -3.53 -9.12 -22.69
CA GLY A 120 -4.69 -8.77 -21.88
C GLY A 120 -5.99 -9.19 -22.56
N ILE A 121 -6.85 -9.91 -21.85
CA ILE A 121 -8.17 -10.34 -22.34
C ILE A 121 -9.21 -9.79 -21.37
N THR A 122 -10.24 -9.10 -21.88
CA THR A 122 -11.41 -8.68 -21.10
C THR A 122 -12.52 -9.71 -21.26
N MET A 123 -13.12 -10.14 -20.15
CA MET A 123 -14.22 -11.11 -20.15
C MET A 123 -15.41 -10.54 -19.38
N PHE A 124 -16.60 -10.62 -19.99
CA PHE A 124 -17.87 -10.35 -19.33
C PHE A 124 -18.62 -11.69 -19.21
N GLY A 125 -19.02 -12.08 -18.00
CA GLY A 125 -19.41 -13.46 -17.66
C GLY A 125 -20.59 -14.10 -18.43
N LEU A 126 -21.25 -13.35 -19.32
CA LEU A 126 -22.32 -13.86 -20.19
C LEU A 126 -21.81 -14.39 -21.55
N LEU A 127 -20.52 -14.24 -21.88
CA LEU A 127 -19.98 -14.55 -23.21
C LEU A 127 -19.30 -15.93 -23.32
N LEU A 128 -19.41 -16.79 -22.29
CA LEU A 128 -18.68 -18.07 -22.24
C LEU A 128 -19.26 -19.18 -23.13
N LEU A 129 -20.30 -18.94 -23.95
CA LEU A 129 -21.05 -20.03 -24.62
C LEU A 129 -20.93 -20.14 -26.16
N VAL A 130 -19.90 -19.60 -26.82
CA VAL A 130 -19.80 -19.68 -28.30
C VAL A 130 -18.52 -20.35 -28.82
N LEU A 131 -17.73 -21.01 -27.97
CA LEU A 131 -16.61 -21.84 -28.44
C LEU A 131 -16.55 -23.17 -27.68
N MET A 132 -17.45 -24.08 -28.04
CA MET A 132 -17.24 -25.53 -27.94
C MET A 132 -17.61 -26.16 -29.27
#